data_AF-A0A7S2Y380-F1
#
_entry.id   AF-A0A7S2Y380-F1
#
_cell.length_a   1.000
_cell.length_b   1.000
_cell.length_c   1.000
_cell.angle_alpha   90.00
_cell.angle_beta   90.00
_cell.angle_gamma   90.00
#
_symmetry.space_group_name_H-M   'P 1'
#
loop_
_entity.id
_entity.type
_entity.pdbx_description
1 polymer ?
#
loop_
_entity_poly.entity_id
_entity_poly.type
_entity_poly.pdbx_seq_one_letter_code
_entity_poly.pdbx_strand_id
1 'polypeptide(L)'
;VGVTLMPNPEKEIIVGAPPIAGSAAEKAGMKVGDKVVAVNGLRTKGRTAFDIIDQISENPNARTISMTLQSATTGEEEREVTMDRLFQEIKNPVRFKISEERKDGTKVGFIRISEFNSLVKANLEQALDSLKQQGANAYVIDLRMNGGGAFQSAVEISSLFFENRIATYVVDGSTAVLPFKSASGQ
;
A
#
# COMPACT_ATOMS: atom_id res chain seq x y z
N VAL A 1 -8.58 -7.12 6.66
CA VAL A 1 -9.16 -8.26 7.40
C VAL A 1 -8.51 -8.52 8.77
N GLY A 2 -7.37 -7.89 9.10
CA GLY A 2 -6.73 -8.04 10.43
C GLY A 2 -5.84 -9.27 10.57
N VAL A 3 -5.16 -9.66 9.48
CA VAL A 3 -4.21 -10.78 9.46
C VAL A 3 -2.82 -10.29 9.06
N THR A 4 -1.79 -10.90 9.63
CA THR A 4 -0.40 -10.72 9.19
C THR A 4 0.01 -11.93 8.36
N LEU A 5 0.43 -11.70 7.12
CA LEU A 5 0.94 -12.73 6.23
C LEU A 5 2.45 -12.64 6.13
N MET A 6 3.12 -13.78 6.05
CA MET A 6 4.57 -13.83 5.84
C MET A 6 4.96 -15.05 4.99
N PRO A 7 6.05 -14.97 4.21
CA PRO A 7 6.63 -16.15 3.60
C PRO A 7 7.27 -17.05 4.66
N ASN A 8 7.09 -18.36 4.54
CA ASN A 8 7.84 -19.38 5.29
C ASN A 8 9.16 -19.72 4.55
N PRO A 9 10.06 -20.55 5.13
CA PRO A 9 11.30 -20.96 4.47
C PRO A 9 11.12 -21.67 3.11
N GLU A 10 9.94 -22.26 2.88
CA GLU A 10 9.56 -22.93 1.62
C GLU A 10 8.96 -21.96 0.59
N LYS A 11 8.96 -20.65 0.89
CA LYS A 11 8.36 -19.56 0.09
C LYS A 11 6.84 -19.68 -0.07
N GLU A 12 6.19 -20.41 0.82
CA GLU A 12 4.73 -20.41 0.93
C GLU A 12 4.28 -19.28 1.85
N ILE A 13 3.08 -18.78 1.62
CA ILE A 13 2.53 -17.68 2.41
C ILE A 13 1.72 -18.26 3.55
N ILE A 14 2.05 -17.86 4.76
CA ILE A 14 1.41 -18.33 5.98
C ILE A 14 0.89 -17.17 6.81
N VAL A 15 -0.03 -17.48 7.73
CA VAL A 15 -0.40 -16.56 8.81
C VAL A 15 0.78 -16.46 9.78
N GLY A 16 1.44 -15.30 9.82
CA GLY A 16 2.69 -15.08 10.54
C GLY A 16 2.53 -14.65 12.00
N ALA A 17 1.36 -14.12 12.35
CA ALA A 17 1.03 -13.70 13.71
C ALA A 17 -0.45 -13.96 14.00
N PRO A 18 -0.85 -14.10 15.28
CA PRO A 18 -2.25 -14.27 15.63
C PRO A 18 -3.09 -13.16 15.00
N PRO A 19 -4.25 -13.48 14.39
CA PRO A 19 -5.15 -12.46 13.89
C PRO A 19 -5.52 -11.44 14.97
N ILE A 20 -5.77 -10.19 14.55
CA ILE A 20 -6.15 -9.12 15.47
C ILE A 20 -7.49 -9.50 16.13
N ALA A 21 -7.58 -9.35 17.45
CA ALA A 21 -8.81 -9.62 18.19
C ALA A 21 -10.00 -8.82 17.65
N GLY A 22 -11.14 -9.48 17.46
CA GLY A 22 -12.37 -8.94 16.86
C GLY A 22 -12.37 -8.80 15.34
N SER A 23 -11.26 -9.12 14.66
CA SER A 23 -11.12 -8.96 13.21
C SER A 23 -11.87 -10.02 12.40
N ALA A 24 -12.07 -9.76 11.10
CA ALA A 24 -12.68 -10.73 10.19
C ALA A 24 -11.83 -12.01 10.06
N ALA A 25 -10.50 -11.89 10.12
CA ALA A 25 -9.59 -13.02 10.08
C ALA A 25 -9.70 -13.92 11.33
N GLU A 26 -9.83 -13.33 12.52
CA GLU A 26 -10.08 -14.10 13.74
C GLU A 26 -11.43 -14.82 13.67
N LYS A 27 -12.49 -14.12 13.25
CA LYS A 27 -13.84 -14.69 13.09
C LYS A 27 -13.90 -15.81 12.04
N ALA A 28 -13.04 -15.75 11.01
CA ALA A 28 -12.87 -16.81 10.01
C ALA A 28 -12.07 -18.02 10.53
N GLY A 29 -11.61 -17.97 11.78
CA GLY A 29 -10.87 -19.05 12.44
C GLY A 29 -9.46 -19.23 11.90
N MET A 30 -8.85 -18.18 11.34
CA MET A 30 -7.46 -18.23 10.88
C MET A 30 -6.52 -18.39 12.07
N LYS A 31 -5.49 -19.23 11.95
CA LYS A 31 -4.51 -19.49 13.00
C LYS A 31 -3.09 -19.31 12.47
N VAL A 32 -2.18 -19.00 13.39
CA VAL A 32 -0.74 -18.92 13.07
C VAL A 32 -0.29 -20.23 12.43
N GLY A 33 0.46 -20.11 11.33
CA GLY A 33 0.95 -21.25 10.56
C GLY A 33 0.03 -21.70 9.43
N ASP A 34 -1.27 -21.35 9.44
CA ASP A 34 -2.17 -21.70 8.33
C ASP A 34 -1.60 -21.21 7.00
N LYS A 35 -1.55 -22.08 6.00
CA LYS A 35 -1.08 -21.72 4.66
C LYS A 35 -2.19 -20.99 3.93
N VAL A 36 -1.87 -19.82 3.38
CA VAL A 36 -2.74 -19.09 2.46
C VAL A 36 -2.39 -19.55 1.05
N VAL A 37 -3.20 -20.46 0.52
CA VAL A 37 -2.97 -21.17 -0.73
C VAL A 37 -3.42 -20.36 -1.94
N ALA A 38 -4.49 -19.58 -1.79
CA ALA A 38 -4.97 -18.67 -2.80
C ALA A 38 -5.57 -17.42 -2.16
N VAL A 39 -5.55 -16.30 -2.88
CA VAL A 39 -6.27 -15.08 -2.56
C VAL A 39 -7.14 -14.75 -3.77
N ASN A 40 -8.42 -14.44 -3.58
CA ASN A 40 -9.37 -14.12 -4.66
C ASN A 40 -9.28 -15.10 -5.85
N GLY A 41 -9.17 -16.41 -5.57
CA GLY A 41 -9.05 -17.46 -6.58
C GLY A 41 -7.67 -17.65 -7.25
N LEU A 42 -6.69 -16.76 -7.01
CA LEU A 42 -5.34 -16.91 -7.56
C LEU A 42 -4.39 -17.55 -6.55
N ARG A 43 -3.68 -18.60 -7.00
CA ARG A 43 -2.70 -19.33 -6.17
C ARG A 43 -1.55 -18.42 -5.73
N THR A 44 -1.10 -18.57 -4.49
CA THR A 44 0.00 -17.82 -3.89
C THR A 44 1.36 -18.45 -4.12
N LYS A 45 1.42 -19.76 -4.42
CA LYS A 45 2.67 -20.50 -4.62
C LYS A 45 3.50 -19.89 -5.75
N GLY A 46 4.77 -19.61 -5.47
CA GLY A 46 5.70 -19.01 -6.43
C GLY A 46 5.54 -17.50 -6.62
N ARG A 47 4.60 -16.87 -5.91
CA ARG A 47 4.41 -15.42 -5.89
C ARG A 47 5.12 -14.81 -4.70
N THR A 48 5.61 -13.59 -4.88
CA THR A 48 6.18 -12.81 -3.80
C THR A 48 5.09 -12.25 -2.88
N ALA A 49 5.46 -11.82 -1.68
CA ALA A 49 4.53 -11.11 -0.80
C ALA A 49 3.97 -9.83 -1.48
N PHE A 50 4.77 -9.17 -2.32
CA PHE A 50 4.35 -7.99 -3.09
C PHE A 50 3.27 -8.33 -4.11
N ASP A 51 3.44 -9.41 -4.89
CA ASP A 51 2.44 -9.83 -5.87
C ASP A 51 1.07 -10.06 -5.23
N ILE A 52 1.06 -10.57 -4.00
CA ILE A 52 -0.17 -10.84 -3.24
C ILE A 52 -0.77 -9.54 -2.71
N ILE A 53 0.05 -8.63 -2.18
CA ILE A 53 -0.40 -7.29 -1.75
C ILE A 53 -1.00 -6.53 -2.94
N ASP A 54 -0.34 -6.56 -4.09
CA ASP A 54 -0.80 -5.92 -5.33
C ASP A 54 -2.14 -6.51 -5.76
N GLN A 55 -2.28 -7.84 -5.75
CA GLN A 55 -3.54 -8.50 -6.05
C GLN A 55 -4.67 -8.10 -5.08
N ILE A 56 -4.38 -8.01 -3.79
CA ILE A 56 -5.36 -7.53 -2.79
C ILE A 56 -5.77 -6.08 -3.09
N SER A 57 -4.84 -5.30 -3.65
CA SER A 57 -5.00 -3.89 -3.95
C SER A 57 -5.62 -3.61 -5.33
N GLU A 58 -5.65 -4.59 -6.25
CA GLU A 58 -6.24 -4.46 -7.60
C GLU A 58 -7.71 -3.99 -7.58
N ASN A 59 -8.46 -4.42 -6.57
CA ASN A 59 -9.83 -3.94 -6.36
C ASN A 59 -9.95 -3.26 -4.98
N PRO A 60 -9.51 -1.99 -4.86
CA PRO A 60 -9.49 -1.31 -3.57
C PRO A 60 -10.90 -1.12 -2.99
N ASN A 61 -11.95 -1.12 -3.83
CA ASN A 61 -13.34 -0.96 -3.43
C ASN A 61 -14.06 -2.28 -3.10
N ALA A 62 -13.42 -3.44 -3.32
CA ALA A 62 -14.03 -4.73 -2.99
C ALA A 62 -14.32 -4.78 -1.49
N ARG A 63 -15.58 -5.03 -1.12
CA ARG A 63 -16.00 -5.11 0.30
C ARG A 63 -15.49 -6.36 1.00
N THR A 64 -15.21 -7.40 0.23
CA THR A 64 -14.77 -8.69 0.72
C THR A 64 -13.46 -9.10 0.06
N ILE A 65 -12.80 -10.09 0.65
CA ILE A 65 -11.65 -10.80 0.11
C ILE A 65 -11.84 -12.29 0.40
N SER A 66 -11.58 -13.15 -0.59
CA SER A 66 -11.54 -14.60 -0.36
C SER A 66 -10.11 -15.09 -0.19
N MET A 67 -9.91 -16.01 0.74
CA MET A 67 -8.63 -16.70 0.93
C MET A 67 -8.90 -18.19 1.03
N THR A 68 -8.15 -18.98 0.27
CA THR A 68 -8.12 -20.44 0.41
C THR A 68 -7.03 -20.80 1.40
N LEU A 69 -7.40 -21.49 2.47
CA LEU A 69 -6.54 -21.82 3.60
C LEU A 69 -6.32 -23.33 3.69
N GLN A 70 -5.12 -23.72 4.07
CA GLN A 70 -4.80 -25.08 4.48
C GLN A 70 -4.26 -25.05 5.91
N SER A 71 -4.89 -25.85 6.78
CA SER A 71 -4.58 -25.92 8.21
C SER A 71 -3.18 -26.48 8.46
N ALA A 72 -2.39 -25.80 9.29
CA ALA A 72 -1.07 -26.29 9.69
C ALA A 72 -1.13 -27.47 10.67
N THR A 73 -2.23 -27.65 11.41
CA THR A 73 -2.34 -28.65 12.48
C THR A 73 -3.00 -29.95 12.05
N THR A 74 -3.92 -29.91 11.08
CA THR A 74 -4.68 -31.09 10.65
C THR A 74 -4.29 -31.61 9.27
N GLY A 75 -3.64 -30.77 8.44
CA GLY A 75 -3.33 -31.13 7.05
C GLY A 75 -4.57 -31.36 6.17
N GLU A 76 -5.75 -30.96 6.65
CA GLU A 76 -7.04 -31.14 5.98
C GLU A 76 -7.14 -30.37 4.65
N GLU A 77 -8.18 -30.74 3.88
CA GLU A 77 -8.55 -30.14 2.60
C GLU A 77 -8.60 -28.62 2.65
N GLU A 78 -8.25 -28.00 1.50
CA GLU A 78 -8.32 -26.57 1.31
C GLU A 78 -9.73 -26.04 1.62
N ARG A 79 -9.83 -25.05 2.49
CA ARG A 79 -11.11 -24.36 2.79
C ARG A 79 -11.05 -22.92 2.31
N GLU A 80 -12.08 -22.47 1.62
CA GLU A 80 -12.20 -21.05 1.29
C GLU A 80 -12.91 -20.30 2.42
N VAL A 81 -12.37 -19.14 2.79
CA VAL A 81 -13.02 -18.18 3.67
C VAL A 81 -13.21 -16.86 2.94
N THR A 82 -14.40 -16.29 3.03
CA THR A 82 -14.68 -14.93 2.57
C THR A 82 -14.79 -14.02 3.79
N MET A 83 -14.03 -12.92 3.76
CA MET A 83 -13.92 -11.99 4.89
C MET A 83 -14.25 -10.58 4.46
N ASP A 84 -14.93 -9.84 5.34
CA ASP A 84 -15.15 -8.41 5.16
C ASP A 84 -13.85 -7.62 5.34
N ARG A 85 -13.58 -6.73 4.39
CA ARG A 85 -12.51 -5.75 4.52
C ARG A 85 -13.00 -4.62 5.43
N LEU A 86 -12.30 -4.44 6.54
CA LEU A 86 -12.48 -3.25 7.38
C LEU A 86 -11.90 -2.04 6.66
N PHE A 87 -12.77 -1.17 6.17
CA PHE A 87 -12.42 0.17 5.72
C PHE A 87 -12.52 1.10 6.92
N GLN A 88 -11.38 1.43 7.54
CA GLN A 88 -11.35 2.62 8.38
C GLN A 88 -11.51 3.84 7.47
N GLU A 89 -12.21 4.87 7.93
CA GLU A 89 -12.33 6.12 7.19
C GLU A 89 -10.92 6.67 6.93
N ILE A 90 -10.49 6.59 5.67
CA ILE A 90 -9.16 7.04 5.27
C ILE A 90 -9.20 8.56 5.24
N LYS A 91 -8.44 9.19 6.13
CA LYS A 91 -8.36 10.65 6.20
C LYS A 91 -7.48 11.18 5.08
N ASN A 92 -7.80 12.36 4.57
CA ASN A 92 -6.93 13.06 3.62
C ASN A 92 -5.55 13.28 4.29
N PRO A 93 -4.46 12.70 3.75
CA PRO A 93 -3.13 12.81 4.35
C PRO A 93 -2.40 14.09 3.94
N VAL A 94 -2.97 14.90 3.04
CA VAL A 94 -2.34 16.07 2.43
C VAL A 94 -2.95 17.36 2.99
N ARG A 95 -2.09 18.28 3.41
CA ARG A 95 -2.44 19.67 3.72
C ARG A 95 -1.52 20.60 2.95
N PHE A 96 -2.03 21.72 2.45
CA PHE A 96 -1.20 22.65 1.70
C PHE A 96 -1.54 24.12 1.97
N LYS A 97 -0.58 24.99 1.68
CA LYS A 97 -0.71 26.45 1.73
C LYS A 97 0.31 27.11 0.81
N ILE A 98 0.03 28.31 0.34
CA ILE A 98 0.99 29.13 -0.41
C ILE A 98 1.65 30.17 0.51
N SER A 99 2.90 30.53 0.24
CA SER A 99 3.55 31.66 0.89
C SER A 99 3.14 33.00 0.28
N GLU A 100 3.42 34.09 0.99
CA GLU A 100 3.50 35.40 0.36
C GLU A 100 4.60 35.42 -0.73
N GLU A 101 4.51 36.39 -1.63
CA GLU A 101 5.52 36.63 -2.65
C GLU A 101 6.79 37.18 -2.01
N ARG A 102 7.92 36.54 -2.30
CA ARG A 102 9.24 37.02 -1.88
C ARG A 102 9.70 38.15 -2.79
N LYS A 103 10.73 38.89 -2.36
CA LYS A 103 11.31 40.02 -3.13
C LYS A 103 11.82 39.63 -4.52
N ASP A 104 12.15 38.35 -4.72
CA ASP A 104 12.60 37.79 -5.99
C ASP A 104 11.44 37.28 -6.87
N GLY A 105 10.19 37.51 -6.48
CA GLY A 105 8.99 37.02 -7.16
C GLY A 105 8.63 35.57 -6.85
N THR A 106 9.33 34.91 -5.92
CA THR A 106 9.05 33.51 -5.56
C THR A 106 7.81 33.38 -4.68
N LYS A 107 6.89 32.49 -5.06
CA LYS A 107 5.79 32.00 -4.23
C LYS A 107 5.96 30.51 -3.99
N VAL A 108 6.13 30.13 -2.73
CA VAL A 108 6.38 28.74 -2.35
C VAL A 108 5.08 28.05 -1.98
N GLY A 109 4.73 27.00 -2.71
CA GLY A 109 3.70 26.04 -2.33
C GLY A 109 4.24 25.06 -1.28
N PHE A 110 3.72 25.14 -0.05
CA PHE A 110 4.03 24.20 1.01
C PHE A 110 2.98 23.09 1.03
N ILE A 111 3.42 21.85 0.94
CA ILE A 111 2.59 20.66 0.99
C ILE A 111 3.12 19.75 2.10
N ARG A 112 2.27 19.33 3.02
CA ARG A 112 2.60 18.34 4.04
C ARG A 112 1.86 17.05 3.75
N ILE A 113 2.58 15.93 3.78
CA ILE A 113 2.02 14.58 3.64
C ILE A 113 2.26 13.85 4.96
N SER A 114 1.20 13.54 5.71
CA SER A 114 1.31 12.90 7.02
C SER A 114 1.50 11.39 6.98
N GLU A 115 1.04 10.73 5.91
CA GLU A 115 1.18 9.30 5.68
C GLU A 115 0.99 8.99 4.19
N PHE A 116 1.48 7.83 3.74
CA PHE A 116 1.20 7.30 2.40
C PHE A 116 0.00 6.35 2.47
N ASN A 117 -1.21 6.88 2.31
CA ASN A 117 -2.43 6.08 2.20
C ASN A 117 -2.99 6.11 0.77
N SER A 118 -4.09 5.38 0.51
CA SER A 118 -4.67 5.28 -0.84
C SER A 118 -5.19 6.60 -1.42
N LEU A 119 -5.36 7.66 -0.61
CA LEU A 119 -5.83 8.96 -1.07
C LEU A 119 -4.69 9.93 -1.42
N VAL A 120 -3.45 9.61 -1.05
CA VAL A 120 -2.32 10.56 -1.11
C VAL A 120 -2.06 11.10 -2.51
N LYS A 121 -2.15 10.26 -3.54
CA LYS A 121 -1.90 10.68 -4.93
C LYS A 121 -2.92 11.71 -5.39
N ALA A 122 -4.21 11.37 -5.33
CA ALA A 122 -5.28 12.26 -5.75
C ALA A 122 -5.29 13.58 -4.96
N ASN A 123 -5.05 13.53 -3.65
CA ASN A 123 -4.98 14.74 -2.83
C ASN A 123 -3.73 15.59 -3.11
N LEU A 124 -2.61 14.96 -3.46
CA LEU A 124 -1.38 15.67 -3.83
C LEU A 124 -1.51 16.34 -5.21
N GLU A 125 -2.09 15.66 -6.20
CA GLU A 125 -2.41 16.24 -7.51
C GLU A 125 -3.30 17.48 -7.35
N GLN A 126 -4.39 17.36 -6.59
CA GLN A 126 -5.28 18.48 -6.30
C GLN A 126 -4.56 19.65 -5.60
N ALA A 127 -3.66 19.36 -4.66
CA ALA A 127 -2.89 20.37 -3.96
C ALA A 127 -1.91 21.09 -4.90
N LEU A 128 -1.20 20.34 -5.76
CA LEU A 128 -0.26 20.89 -6.74
C LEU A 128 -0.98 21.80 -7.74
N ASP A 129 -2.12 21.36 -8.27
CA ASP A 129 -2.93 22.15 -9.19
C ASP A 129 -3.45 23.43 -8.55
N SER A 130 -3.99 23.34 -7.33
CA SER A 130 -4.47 24.51 -6.59
C SER A 130 -3.35 25.52 -6.31
N LEU A 131 -2.17 25.04 -5.90
CA LEU A 131 -1.01 25.90 -5.65
C LEU A 131 -0.48 26.54 -6.94
N LYS A 132 -0.47 25.79 -8.05
CA LYS A 132 -0.08 26.31 -9.37
C LYS A 132 -1.04 27.41 -9.83
N GLN A 133 -2.34 27.23 -9.66
CA GLN A 133 -3.35 28.26 -9.97
C GLN A 133 -3.20 29.51 -9.09
N GLN A 134 -2.72 29.35 -7.85
CA GLN A 134 -2.39 30.46 -6.95
C GLN A 134 -1.03 31.14 -7.27
N GLY A 135 -0.32 30.68 -8.30
CA GLY A 135 0.94 31.26 -8.77
C GLY A 135 2.19 30.74 -8.07
N ALA A 136 2.13 29.57 -7.42
CA ALA A 136 3.33 28.94 -6.88
C ALA A 136 4.32 28.59 -7.99
N ASN A 137 5.59 28.97 -7.79
CA ASN A 137 6.71 28.70 -8.71
C ASN A 137 7.86 27.95 -8.03
N ALA A 138 7.71 27.63 -6.75
CA ALA A 138 8.59 26.76 -5.99
C ALA A 138 7.74 25.89 -5.04
N TYR A 139 8.22 24.70 -4.68
CA TYR A 139 7.47 23.77 -3.84
C TYR A 139 8.34 23.22 -2.71
N VAL A 140 7.71 22.99 -1.56
CA VAL A 140 8.30 22.25 -0.42
C VAL A 140 7.34 21.13 -0.05
N ILE A 141 7.85 19.90 -0.09
CA ILE A 141 7.13 18.71 0.39
C ILE A 141 7.66 18.36 1.78
N ASP A 142 6.84 18.58 2.79
CA ASP A 142 7.13 18.29 4.18
C ASP A 142 6.69 16.86 4.53
N LEU A 143 7.68 15.97 4.65
CA LEU A 143 7.52 14.57 5.08
C LEU A 143 7.90 14.37 6.56
N ARG A 144 8.08 15.44 7.34
CA ARG A 144 8.43 15.27 8.76
C ARG A 144 7.27 14.65 9.52
N MET A 145 7.61 13.71 10.41
CA MET A 145 6.66 12.90 11.17
C MET A 145 5.76 12.02 10.28
N ASN A 146 6.13 11.77 9.03
CA ASN A 146 5.50 10.78 8.18
C ASN A 146 6.13 9.41 8.49
N GLY A 147 5.36 8.51 9.10
CA GLY A 147 5.80 7.17 9.48
C GLY A 147 5.88 6.17 8.32
N GLY A 148 5.56 6.61 7.10
CA GLY A 148 5.43 5.74 5.92
C GLY A 148 3.97 5.46 5.60
N GLY A 149 3.69 4.22 5.18
CA GLY A 149 2.37 3.77 4.77
C GLY A 149 2.46 2.75 3.63
N ALA A 150 1.47 2.75 2.76
CA ALA A 150 1.43 1.94 1.56
C ALA A 150 2.62 2.25 0.65
N PHE A 151 3.51 1.27 0.51
CA PHE A 151 4.69 1.35 -0.36
C PHE A 151 4.33 1.73 -1.79
N GLN A 152 3.28 1.10 -2.33
CA GLN A 152 2.81 1.36 -3.68
C GLN A 152 2.38 2.83 -3.86
N SER A 153 1.71 3.42 -2.87
CA SER A 153 1.34 4.83 -2.90
C SER A 153 2.56 5.76 -2.94
N ALA A 154 3.66 5.41 -2.27
CA ALA A 154 4.90 6.17 -2.32
C ALA A 154 5.58 6.09 -3.71
N VAL A 155 5.56 4.91 -4.34
CA VAL A 155 6.05 4.72 -5.71
C VAL A 155 5.18 5.51 -6.70
N GLU A 156 3.86 5.47 -6.55
CA GLU A 156 2.93 6.15 -7.43
C GLU A 156 3.05 7.67 -7.38
N ILE A 157 3.17 8.29 -6.20
CA ILE A 157 3.34 9.76 -6.14
C ILE A 157 4.65 10.24 -6.76
N SER A 158 5.66 9.37 -6.87
CA SER A 158 6.93 9.72 -7.49
C SER A 158 6.76 10.06 -8.98
N SER A 159 5.74 9.49 -9.63
CA SER A 159 5.42 9.79 -11.03
C SER A 159 4.96 11.23 -11.26
N LEU A 160 4.52 11.93 -10.21
CA LEU A 160 4.17 13.35 -10.30
C LEU A 160 5.39 14.26 -10.50
N PHE A 161 6.59 13.74 -10.23
CA PHE A 161 7.84 14.52 -10.28
C PHE A 161 8.81 14.00 -11.35
N PHE A 162 8.77 12.71 -11.67
CA PHE A 162 9.61 12.13 -12.72
C PHE A 162 8.96 10.88 -13.32
N GLU A 163 9.05 10.75 -14.64
CA GLU A 163 8.45 9.65 -15.39
C GLU A 163 9.49 8.64 -15.87
N ASN A 164 9.06 7.38 -16.01
CA ASN A 164 9.84 6.30 -16.61
C ASN A 164 11.22 6.09 -15.97
N ARG A 165 11.33 6.37 -14.66
CA ARG A 165 12.57 6.14 -13.90
C ARG A 165 12.33 5.16 -12.77
N ILE A 166 13.39 4.45 -12.39
CA ILE A 166 13.35 3.58 -11.22
C ILE A 166 13.27 4.49 -9.99
N ALA A 167 12.16 4.36 -9.24
CA ALA A 167 11.95 5.07 -7.99
C ALA A 167 12.72 4.39 -6.85
N THR A 168 12.72 3.05 -6.82
CA THR A 168 13.44 2.27 -5.82
C THR A 168 13.68 0.83 -6.26
N TYR A 169 14.56 0.13 -5.55
CA TYR A 169 14.75 -1.32 -5.65
C TYR A 169 14.35 -1.98 -4.34
N VAL A 170 13.70 -3.14 -4.42
CA VAL A 170 13.49 -4.02 -3.29
C VAL A 170 14.38 -5.25 -3.45
N VAL A 171 15.11 -5.60 -2.40
CA VAL A 171 15.93 -6.82 -2.35
C VAL A 171 15.35 -7.74 -1.29
N ASP A 172 14.94 -8.95 -1.68
CA ASP A 172 14.42 -9.94 -0.74
C ASP A 172 15.54 -10.81 -0.14
N GLY A 173 15.19 -11.64 0.85
CA GLY A 173 16.13 -12.55 1.51
C GLY A 173 16.72 -13.64 0.60
N SER A 174 16.21 -13.78 -0.63
CA SER A 174 16.76 -14.65 -1.67
C SER A 174 17.68 -13.91 -2.65
N THR A 175 18.03 -12.66 -2.36
CA THR A 175 18.83 -11.74 -3.20
C THR A 175 18.16 -11.32 -4.50
N ALA A 176 16.87 -11.59 -4.69
CA ALA A 176 16.13 -11.13 -5.84
C ALA A 176 16.00 -9.59 -5.78
N VAL A 177 16.33 -8.92 -6.89
CA VAL A 177 16.27 -7.46 -7.01
C VAL A 177 15.06 -7.08 -7.87
N LEU A 178 14.07 -6.44 -7.26
CA LEU A 178 12.84 -6.00 -7.90
C LEU A 178 12.86 -4.48 -8.12
N PRO A 179 12.93 -3.99 -9.37
CA PRO A 179 12.88 -2.57 -9.67
C PRO A 179 11.44 -2.06 -9.66
N PHE A 180 11.16 -1.02 -8.88
CA PHE A 180 9.89 -0.29 -8.89
C PHE A 180 10.06 1.02 -9.65
N LYS A 181 9.39 1.12 -10.79
CA LYS A 181 9.43 2.31 -11.65
C LYS A 181 8.29 3.25 -11.32
N SER A 182 8.55 4.56 -11.44
CA SER A 182 7.46 5.52 -11.50
C SER A 182 6.59 5.20 -12.72
N ALA A 183 5.28 5.25 -12.55
CA ALA A 183 4.35 5.07 -13.64
C ALA A 183 4.60 6.11 -14.74
N SER A 184 4.35 5.76 -16.00
CA SER A 184 4.23 6.76 -17.06
C SER A 184 3.05 7.67 -16.71
N GLY A 185 3.27 8.99 -16.65
CA GLY A 185 2.18 9.95 -16.58
C GLY A 185 1.17 9.67 -17.68
N GLN A 186 -0.12 9.75 -17.36
CA GLN A 186 -1.19 9.75 -18.37
C GLN A 186 -1.15 11.04 -19.17
#